data_AF-A0A8D5ZHW5-F1
#
_entry.id   AF-A0A8D5ZHW5-F1
#
_cell.length_a   1.000
_cell.length_b   1.000
_cell.length_c   1.000
_cell.angle_alpha   90.00
_cell.angle_beta   90.00
_cell.angle_gamma   90.00
#
_symmetry.space_group_name_H-M   'P 1'
#
loop_
_entity.id
_entity.type
_entity.pdbx_description
1 polymer ?
#
loop_
_entity_poly.entity_id
_entity_poly.type
_entity_poly.pdbx_seq_one_letter_code
_entity_poly.pdbx_strand_id
1 'polypeptide(L)'
;MLEAKYLRRLLAPLVLSLFAIGWYRFSEVTLAHANQIALNTANFAVYVQQQQFEGYLTAARFICYTVVYVGLALFWYNLVKIVEVKEKNG
;
A
#
# COMPACT_ATOMS: atom_id res chain seq x y z
N MET A 1 25.81 14.70 0.22
CA MET A 1 25.01 14.01 1.26
C MET A 1 23.61 14.62 1.51
N LEU A 2 23.43 15.96 1.50
CA LEU A 2 22.10 16.58 1.69
C LEU A 2 21.07 16.19 0.62
N GLU A 3 21.45 16.17 -0.66
CA GLU A 3 20.52 15.86 -1.76
C GLU A 3 19.92 14.46 -1.68
N ALA A 4 20.73 13.45 -1.35
CA ALA A 4 20.27 12.07 -1.17
C ALA A 4 19.22 11.94 -0.05
N LYS A 5 19.35 12.75 1.02
CA LYS A 5 18.40 12.76 2.14
C LYS A 5 17.05 13.37 1.73
N TYR A 6 17.05 14.43 0.92
CA TYR A 6 15.83 15.04 0.37
C TYR A 6 15.15 14.13 -0.66
N LEU A 7 15.94 13.56 -1.57
CA LEU A 7 15.44 12.61 -2.57
C LEU A 7 14.80 11.39 -1.90
N ARG A 8 15.43 10.84 -0.86
CA ARG A 8 14.87 9.72 -0.10
C ARG A 8 13.55 10.07 0.58
N ARG A 9 13.44 11.26 1.17
CA ARG A 9 12.19 11.73 1.81
C ARG A 9 11.06 11.93 0.81
N LEU A 10 11.40 12.33 -0.42
CA LEU A 10 10.44 12.50 -1.50
C LEU A 10 9.97 11.15 -2.08
N LEU A 11 10.90 10.23 -2.34
CA LEU A 11 10.59 8.94 -2.98
C LEU A 11 9.99 7.91 -2.02
N ALA A 12 10.38 7.90 -0.74
CA ALA A 12 9.89 6.94 0.24
C ALA A 12 8.35 6.82 0.30
N PRO A 13 7.57 7.92 0.39
CA PRO A 13 6.11 7.81 0.40
C PRO A 13 5.54 7.27 -0.92
N LEU A 14 6.16 7.54 -2.06
CA LEU A 14 5.74 7.00 -3.36
C LEU A 14 5.98 5.49 -3.43
N VAL A 15 7.17 5.04 -3.02
CA VAL A 15 7.52 3.61 -2.99
C VAL A 15 6.57 2.86 -2.06
N LEU A 16 6.28 3.42 -0.87
CA LEU A 16 5.33 2.83 0.07
C LEU A 16 3.91 2.74 -0.52
N SER A 17 3.49 3.78 -1.25
CA SER A 17 2.17 3.82 -1.90
C SER A 17 2.05 2.76 -3.00
N LEU A 18 3.08 2.63 -3.84
CA LEU A 18 3.16 1.59 -4.87
C LEU A 18 3.19 0.19 -4.26
N PHE A 19 3.94 0.00 -3.18
CA PHE A 19 3.96 -1.24 -2.42
C PHE A 19 2.56 -1.58 -1.89
N ALA A 20 1.84 -0.64 -1.29
CA ALA A 20 0.49 -0.87 -0.79
C ALA A 20 -0.50 -1.28 -1.90
N ILE A 21 -0.42 -0.64 -3.06
CA ILE A 21 -1.23 -1.00 -4.24
C ILE A 21 -0.90 -2.42 -4.70
N GLY A 22 0.38 -2.76 -4.83
CA GLY A 22 0.83 -4.10 -5.21
C GLY A 22 0.41 -5.16 -4.20
N TRP A 23 0.55 -4.86 -2.90
CA TRP A 23 0.15 -5.73 -1.80
C TRP A 23 -1.34 -6.04 -1.81
N TYR A 24 -2.20 -5.04 -2.08
CA TYR A 24 -3.63 -5.25 -2.20
C TYR A 24 -3.97 -6.20 -3.36
N ARG A 25 -3.38 -5.97 -4.54
CA ARG A 25 -3.59 -6.83 -5.71
C ARG A 25 -3.08 -8.25 -5.49
N PHE A 26 -1.92 -8.38 -4.86
CA PHE A 26 -1.39 -9.68 -4.48
C PHE A 26 -2.33 -10.41 -3.52
N SER A 27 -2.85 -9.71 -2.51
CA SER A 27 -3.79 -10.28 -1.53
C SER A 27 -5.09 -10.74 -2.20
N GLU A 28 -5.65 -9.93 -3.10
CA GLU A 28 -6.87 -10.26 -3.84
C GLU A 28 -6.73 -11.58 -4.62
N VAL A 29 -5.64 -11.74 -5.36
CA VAL A 29 -5.42 -12.94 -6.21
C VAL A 29 -5.05 -14.16 -5.36
N THR A 30 -4.11 -14.01 -4.42
CA THR A 30 -3.58 -15.16 -3.67
C THR A 30 -4.58 -15.71 -2.66
N LEU A 31 -5.29 -14.86 -1.93
CA LEU A 31 -6.28 -15.35 -0.97
C LEU A 31 -7.47 -15.99 -1.69
N ALA A 32 -7.93 -15.43 -2.83
CA ALA A 32 -9.01 -16.05 -3.62
C ALA A 32 -8.60 -17.44 -4.12
N HIS A 33 -7.37 -17.56 -4.65
CA HIS A 33 -6.84 -18.84 -5.13
C HIS A 33 -6.70 -19.87 -4.01
N ALA A 34 -6.13 -19.48 -2.87
CA ALA A 34 -5.96 -20.37 -1.72
C ALA A 34 -7.31 -20.87 -1.17
N ASN A 35 -8.32 -20.00 -1.14
CA ASN A 35 -9.65 -20.35 -0.65
C ASN A 35 -10.36 -21.34 -1.59
N GLN A 36 -10.18 -21.21 -2.91
CA GLN A 36 -10.68 -22.19 -3.89
C GLN A 36 -10.01 -23.56 -3.74
N ILE A 37 -8.68 -23.61 -3.49
CA ILE A 37 -7.98 -24.88 -3.24
C ILE A 37 -8.53 -25.55 -1.97
N ALA A 38 -8.73 -24.79 -0.89
CA ALA A 38 -9.28 -25.32 0.36
C ALA A 38 -10.67 -25.93 0.16
N LEU A 39 -11.52 -25.29 -0.65
CA LEU A 39 -12.84 -25.81 -1.00
C LEU A 39 -12.74 -27.11 -1.84
N ASN A 40 -11.89 -27.11 -2.87
CA ASN A 40 -11.72 -28.27 -3.76
C ASN A 40 -11.07 -29.49 -3.08
N THR A 41 -10.28 -29.26 -2.03
CA THR A 41 -9.63 -30.31 -1.23
C THR A 41 -10.44 -30.73 -0.01
N ALA A 42 -11.67 -30.22 0.15
CA ALA A 42 -12.52 -30.43 1.31
C ALA A 42 -11.83 -30.10 2.66
N ASN A 43 -10.85 -29.20 2.64
CA ASN A 43 -10.12 -28.77 3.83
C ASN A 43 -10.81 -27.57 4.48
N PHE A 44 -11.92 -27.85 5.17
CA PHE A 44 -12.76 -26.82 5.79
C PHE A 44 -12.13 -26.13 7.01
N ALA A 45 -11.01 -26.64 7.52
CA ALA A 45 -10.29 -26.00 8.63
C ALA A 45 -9.61 -24.68 8.22
N VAL A 46 -9.30 -24.52 6.93
CA VAL A 46 -8.60 -23.34 6.37
C VAL A 46 -9.50 -22.57 5.39
N TYR A 47 -10.65 -23.15 5.03
CA TYR A 47 -11.65 -22.47 4.20
C TYR A 47 -12.27 -21.29 4.94
N VAL A 48 -12.31 -20.15 4.27
CA VAL A 48 -12.93 -18.93 4.78
C VAL A 48 -14.25 -18.71 4.05
N GLN A 49 -15.33 -18.55 4.80
CA GLN A 49 -16.64 -18.23 4.23
C GLN A 49 -16.58 -16.93 3.42
N GLN A 50 -17.31 -16.88 2.30
CA GLN A 50 -17.23 -15.77 1.36
C GLN A 50 -17.52 -14.40 1.99
N GLN A 51 -18.46 -14.32 2.94
CA GLN A 51 -18.75 -13.07 3.66
C GLN A 51 -17.56 -12.58 4.50
N GLN A 52 -16.84 -13.48 5.18
CA GLN A 52 -15.64 -13.14 5.94
C GLN A 52 -14.48 -12.75 5.02
N PHE A 53 -14.36 -13.43 3.89
CA PHE A 53 -13.36 -13.12 2.86
C PHE A 53 -13.55 -11.72 2.26
N GLU A 54 -14.78 -11.36 1.89
CA GLU A 54 -15.12 -10.03 1.38
C GLU A 54 -14.90 -8.94 2.43
N GLY A 55 -15.24 -9.23 3.70
CA GLY A 55 -14.95 -8.35 4.82
C GLY A 55 -13.45 -8.07 4.98
N TYR A 56 -12.61 -9.11 4.90
CA TYR A 56 -11.16 -8.97 4.96
C TYR A 56 -10.61 -8.15 3.80
N LEU A 57 -11.03 -8.43 2.56
CA LEU A 57 -10.61 -7.66 1.39
C LEU A 57 -11.03 -6.20 1.48
N THR A 58 -12.22 -5.93 1.97
CA THR A 58 -12.72 -4.57 2.17
C THR A 58 -11.85 -3.82 3.19
N ALA A 59 -11.56 -4.43 4.33
CA ALA A 59 -10.68 -3.85 5.35
C ALA A 59 -9.26 -3.60 4.79
N ALA A 60 -8.69 -4.57 4.07
CA ALA A 60 -7.39 -4.43 3.43
C ALA A 60 -7.37 -3.28 2.41
N ARG A 61 -8.46 -3.12 1.62
CA ARG A 61 -8.62 -2.02 0.67
C ARG A 61 -8.59 -0.67 1.36
N PHE A 62 -9.35 -0.51 2.45
CA PHE A 62 -9.39 0.73 3.22
C PHE A 62 -8.01 1.08 3.80
N ILE A 63 -7.31 0.11 4.37
CA ILE A 63 -5.93 0.32 4.88
C ILE A 63 -5.01 0.78 3.74
N CYS A 64 -5.07 0.12 2.58
CA CYS A 64 -4.25 0.51 1.43
C CYS A 64 -4.58 1.91 0.94
N TYR A 65 -5.86 2.30 0.90
CA TYR A 65 -6.26 3.67 0.60
C TYR A 65 -5.70 4.66 1.60
N THR A 66 -5.81 4.40 2.90
CA THR A 66 -5.23 5.27 3.93
C THR A 66 -3.72 5.43 3.73
N VAL A 67 -2.99 4.35 3.48
CA VAL A 67 -1.54 4.40 3.22
C VAL A 67 -1.21 5.24 1.99
N VAL A 68 -1.95 5.07 0.88
CA VAL A 68 -1.73 5.85 -0.35
C VAL A 68 -2.05 7.34 -0.13
N TYR A 69 -3.17 7.67 0.51
CA TYR A 69 -3.53 9.07 0.76
C TYR A 69 -2.53 9.77 1.69
N VAL A 70 -2.11 9.11 2.77
CA VAL A 70 -1.08 9.64 3.67
C VAL A 70 0.26 9.75 2.96
N GLY A 71 0.62 8.76 2.13
CA GLY A 71 1.82 8.81 1.29
C GLY A 71 1.82 10.01 0.36
N LEU A 72 0.72 10.26 -0.36
CA LEU A 72 0.59 11.42 -1.24
C LEU A 72 0.66 12.75 -0.48
N ALA A 73 0.01 12.85 0.68
CA ALA A 73 0.10 14.05 1.52
C ALA A 73 1.54 14.34 1.97
N LEU A 74 2.28 13.30 2.39
CA LEU A 74 3.68 13.42 2.76
C LEU A 74 4.58 13.73 1.55
N PHE A 75 4.28 13.17 0.38
CA PHE A 75 4.99 13.49 -0.86
C PHE A 75 4.88 14.98 -1.17
N TRP A 76 3.65 15.52 -1.18
CA TRP A 76 3.42 16.95 -1.43
C TRP A 76 4.10 17.84 -0.39
N TYR A 77 3.99 17.49 0.90
CA TYR A 77 4.67 18.21 1.97
C TYR A 77 6.19 18.27 1.75
N ASN A 78 6.81 17.14 1.41
CA ASN A 78 8.25 17.08 1.17
C ASN A 78 8.64 17.83 -0.11
N LEU A 79 7.81 17.79 -1.16
CA LEU A 79 8.05 18.49 -2.41
C LEU A 79 8.09 20.01 -2.21
N VAL A 80 7.09 20.58 -1.55
CA VAL A 80 7.03 22.01 -1.23
C VAL A 80 8.27 22.44 -0.44
N LYS A 81 8.65 21.64 0.56
CA LYS A 81 9.82 21.92 1.39
C LYS A 81 11.14 21.89 0.62
N ILE A 82 11.27 21.00 -0.36
CA ILE A 82 12.44 20.95 -1.25
C ILE A 82 12.50 22.19 -2.15
N VAL A 83 11.37 22.62 -2.70
CA VAL A 83 11.29 23.83 -3.52
C VAL A 83 11.69 25.06 -2.69
N GLU A 84 11.13 25.22 -1.49
CA GLU A 84 11.44 26.34 -0.59
C GLU A 84 12.94 26.40 -0.23
N VAL A 85 13.57 25.24 0.02
CA VAL A 85 15.00 25.16 0.29
C VAL A 85 15.83 25.52 -0.94
N LYS A 86 15.37 25.17 -2.15
CA LYS A 86 16.07 25.56 -3.39
C LYS A 86 15.96 27.06 -3.67
N GLU A 87 14.78 27.65 -3.48
CA GLU A 87 14.56 29.09 -3.67
C GLU A 87 15.35 29.95 -2.69
N LYS A 88 15.53 29.49 -1.44
CA LYS A 88 16.31 30.24 -0.43
C LYS A 88 17.83 30.17 -0.61
N ASN A 89 18.33 29.18 -1.34
CA ASN A 89 19.78 28.93 -1.52
C ASN A 89 20.29 29.25 -2.94
N GLY A 90 19.41 29.69 -3.84
CA GLY A 90 19.75 30.23 -5.17
C GLY A 90 19.74 31.74 -5.16
#